data_AF-A0A381WPX1-F1
#
_entry.id   AF-A0A381WPX1-F1
#
_cell.length_a   1.000
_cell.length_b   1.000
_cell.length_c   1.000
_cell.angle_alpha   90.00
_cell.angle_beta   90.00
_cell.angle_gamma   90.00
#
_symmetry.space_group_name_H-M   'P 1'
#
loop_
_entity.id
_entity.type
_entity.pdbx_description
1 polymer ?
#
loop_
_entity_poly.entity_id
_entity_poly.type
_entity_poly.pdbx_seq_one_letter_code
_entity_poly.pdbx_strand_id
1 'polypeptide(L)'
;MTLPKGFGSGGGGGASRSDVEQMIGRRVENMVGIITLSYLGAFFATMFGTMVGYIYYPWAYASASGHYAMITLTVVEAIGYIFCVKVVEEGTTKRSNGQIAAALVGTTVIMLYVALYVS
;
A
#
# COMPACT_ATOMS: atom_id res chain seq x y z
N MET A 1 42.94 44.47 4.72
CA MET A 1 42.41 43.57 5.76
C MET A 1 41.14 42.92 5.20
N THR A 2 41.19 41.62 4.89
CA THR A 2 40.08 40.84 4.33
C THR A 2 39.13 40.43 5.44
N LEU A 3 37.82 40.54 5.20
CA LEU A 3 36.78 40.17 6.17
C LEU A 3 36.91 38.69 6.60
N PRO A 4 36.59 38.35 7.87
CA PRO A 4 36.61 36.97 8.35
C PRO A 4 35.68 36.08 7.52
N LYS A 5 36.17 34.88 7.18
CA LYS A 5 35.41 33.84 6.49
C LYS A 5 34.15 33.49 7.32
N GLY A 6 33.00 34.02 6.89
CA GLY A 6 31.71 33.80 7.56
C GLY A 6 30.69 34.93 7.44
N PHE A 7 31.08 36.13 7.00
CA PHE A 7 30.17 37.28 6.84
C PHE A 7 29.54 37.43 5.43
N GLY A 8 29.64 36.40 4.58
CA GLY A 8 28.86 36.31 3.35
C GLY A 8 27.44 35.79 3.63
N SER A 9 26.45 36.23 2.86
CA SER A 9 25.02 35.93 3.00
C SER A 9 24.62 34.45 2.79
N GLY A 10 25.31 33.53 3.46
CA GLY A 10 25.03 32.08 3.48
C GLY A 10 24.80 31.53 4.89
N GLY A 11 24.65 32.40 5.89
CA GLY A 11 24.31 32.02 7.26
C GLY A 11 22.81 31.77 7.42
N GLY A 12 22.33 30.65 6.89
CA GLY A 12 20.94 30.24 7.01
C GLY A 12 20.83 28.73 6.94
N GLY A 13 21.05 28.05 8.08
CA GLY A 13 20.78 26.63 8.25
C GLY A 13 19.27 26.32 8.27
N GLY A 14 18.55 26.80 7.26
CA GLY A 14 17.18 26.41 6.96
C GLY A 14 17.19 25.80 5.57
N ALA A 15 16.65 24.58 5.45
CA ALA A 15 16.53 23.87 4.17
C ALA A 15 16.10 24.84 3.06
N SER A 16 16.90 24.95 1.99
CA SER A 16 16.55 25.76 0.83
C SER A 16 15.19 25.31 0.31
N ARG A 17 14.41 26.19 -0.32
CA ARG A 17 13.14 25.81 -0.98
C ARG A 17 13.36 24.63 -1.94
N SER A 18 14.52 24.57 -2.59
CA SER A 18 14.95 23.42 -3.40
C SER A 18 15.07 22.13 -2.59
N ASP A 19 15.61 22.20 -1.37
CA ASP A 19 15.78 21.04 -0.48
C ASP A 19 14.42 20.57 0.03
N VAL A 20 13.50 21.50 0.34
CA VAL A 20 12.13 21.19 0.74
C VAL A 20 11.36 20.54 -0.40
N GLU A 21 11.46 21.06 -1.63
CA GLU A 21 10.83 20.48 -2.82
C GLU A 21 11.43 19.09 -3.13
N GLN A 22 12.74 18.90 -2.95
CA GLN A 22 13.41 17.60 -3.11
C GLN A 22 12.99 16.60 -2.01
N MET A 23 12.77 17.08 -0.77
CA MET A 23 12.29 16.26 0.35
C MET A 23 10.81 15.89 0.22
N ILE A 24 9.95 16.81 -0.23
CA ILE A 24 8.54 16.57 -0.51
C ILE A 24 8.41 15.60 -1.68
N GLY A 25 9.16 15.85 -2.76
CA GLY A 25 9.31 14.91 -3.87
C GLY A 25 9.68 13.54 -3.34
N ARG A 26 10.81 13.38 -2.65
CA ARG A 26 11.29 12.09 -2.14
C ARG A 26 10.31 11.36 -1.20
N ARG A 27 9.50 12.09 -0.41
CA ARG A 27 8.47 11.49 0.48
C ARG A 27 7.28 10.97 -0.31
N VAL A 28 6.70 11.78 -1.20
CA VAL A 28 5.59 11.36 -2.07
C VAL A 28 6.05 10.23 -3.00
N GLU A 29 7.29 10.32 -3.46
CA GLU A 29 7.90 9.38 -4.38
C GLU A 29 8.04 7.95 -3.84
N ASN A 30 8.03 7.72 -2.53
CA ASN A 30 8.23 6.41 -1.91
C ASN A 30 6.95 5.81 -1.28
N MET A 31 5.79 6.44 -1.51
CA MET A 31 4.52 6.01 -0.89
C MET A 31 3.92 4.76 -1.53
N VAL A 32 4.18 4.49 -2.82
CA VAL A 32 3.64 3.30 -3.52
C VAL A 32 4.03 2.00 -2.82
N GLY A 33 5.27 1.90 -2.35
CA GLY A 33 5.76 0.74 -1.59
C GLY A 33 4.99 0.53 -0.29
N ILE A 34 4.82 1.60 0.50
CA ILE A 34 4.07 1.56 1.76
C ILE A 34 2.61 1.20 1.50
N ILE A 35 1.96 1.83 0.52
CA ILE A 35 0.56 1.54 0.15
C ILE A 35 0.40 0.08 -0.28
N THR A 36 1.36 -0.46 -1.05
CA THR A 36 1.34 -1.86 -1.46
C THR A 36 1.51 -2.79 -0.27
N LEU A 37 2.42 -2.49 0.66
CA LEU A 37 2.57 -3.27 1.89
C LEU A 37 1.33 -3.20 2.77
N SER A 38 0.69 -2.03 2.88
CA SER A 38 -0.57 -1.86 3.61
C SER A 38 -1.70 -2.68 2.97
N TYR A 39 -1.79 -2.70 1.64
CA TYR A 39 -2.74 -3.54 0.91
C TYR A 39 -2.51 -5.03 1.18
N LEU A 40 -1.26 -5.51 1.08
CA LEU A 40 -0.94 -6.91 1.38
C LEU A 40 -1.25 -7.26 2.83
N GLY A 41 -0.94 -6.37 3.78
CA GLY A 41 -1.28 -6.54 5.19
C GLY A 41 -2.79 -6.63 5.43
N ALA A 42 -3.57 -5.74 4.80
CA ALA A 42 -5.03 -5.77 4.86
C ALA A 42 -5.59 -7.07 4.29
N PHE A 43 -5.10 -7.48 3.11
CA PHE A 43 -5.47 -8.74 2.47
C PHE A 43 -5.26 -9.95 3.38
N PHE A 44 -4.06 -10.08 3.97
CA PHE A 44 -3.79 -11.19 4.88
C PHE A 44 -4.64 -11.10 6.14
N ALA A 45 -4.87 -9.91 6.70
CA ALA A 45 -5.75 -9.74 7.86
C ALA A 45 -7.19 -10.19 7.55
N THR A 46 -7.72 -9.83 6.38
CA THR A 46 -9.04 -10.26 5.90
C THR A 46 -9.11 -11.76 5.69
N MET A 47 -8.11 -12.33 5.01
CA MET A 47 -8.03 -13.77 4.76
C MET A 47 -7.99 -14.55 6.08
N PHE A 48 -7.07 -14.23 7.00
CA PHE A 48 -6.98 -14.93 8.28
C PHE A 48 -8.19 -14.66 9.17
N GLY A 49 -8.73 -13.45 9.19
CA GLY A 49 -9.91 -13.11 9.98
C GLY A 49 -11.14 -13.90 9.56
N THR A 50 -11.40 -13.98 8.25
CA THR A 50 -12.50 -14.79 7.73
C THR A 50 -12.27 -16.29 7.97
N MET A 51 -11.05 -16.79 7.75
CA MET A 51 -10.65 -18.18 8.06
C MET A 51 -10.90 -18.56 9.52
N VAL A 52 -10.55 -17.69 10.47
CA VAL A 52 -10.81 -17.96 11.89
C VAL A 52 -12.31 -18.14 12.14
N GLY A 53 -13.14 -17.30 11.49
CA GLY A 53 -14.60 -17.37 11.60
C GLY A 53 -15.16 -18.74 11.20
N TYR A 54 -14.85 -19.21 9.99
CA TYR A 54 -15.46 -20.45 9.50
C TYR A 54 -14.76 -21.75 9.93
N ILE A 55 -13.45 -21.70 10.24
CA ILE A 55 -12.70 -22.89 10.71
C ILE A 55 -12.97 -23.16 12.19
N TYR A 56 -12.92 -22.13 13.05
CA TYR A 56 -13.08 -22.32 14.50
C TYR A 56 -14.52 -22.19 14.98
N TYR A 57 -15.37 -21.43 14.27
CA TYR A 57 -16.76 -21.19 14.66
C TYR A 57 -17.76 -21.61 13.55
N PRO A 58 -17.67 -22.85 13.01
CA PRO A 58 -18.49 -23.30 11.89
C PRO A 58 -19.99 -23.33 12.19
N TRP A 59 -20.37 -23.42 13.48
CA TRP A 59 -21.76 -23.35 13.91
C TRP A 59 -22.38 -21.95 13.78
N ALA A 60 -21.55 -20.91 13.75
CA ALA A 60 -21.98 -19.52 13.57
C ALA A 60 -21.75 -19.04 12.13
N TYR A 61 -20.68 -19.50 11.48
CA TYR A 61 -20.27 -19.06 10.14
C TYR A 61 -19.95 -20.26 9.25
N ALA A 62 -20.83 -20.54 8.29
CA ALA A 62 -20.58 -21.59 7.31
C ALA A 62 -19.40 -21.22 6.40
N SER A 63 -18.59 -22.20 6.01
CA SER A 63 -17.43 -22.03 5.12
C SER A 63 -17.77 -21.23 3.84
N ALA A 64 -18.91 -21.51 3.20
CA ALA A 64 -19.37 -20.76 2.03
C ALA A 64 -19.55 -19.25 2.30
N SER A 65 -20.08 -18.88 3.47
CA SER A 65 -20.25 -17.48 3.85
C SER A 65 -18.92 -16.79 4.13
N GLY A 66 -17.96 -17.52 4.72
CA GLY A 66 -16.60 -17.03 4.95
C GLY A 66 -15.84 -16.78 3.65
N HIS A 67 -15.92 -17.70 2.68
CA HIS A 67 -15.34 -17.51 1.36
C HIS A 67 -15.96 -16.34 0.60
N TYR A 68 -17.29 -16.21 0.64
CA TYR A 68 -17.98 -15.08 0.03
C TYR A 68 -17.50 -13.73 0.60
N ALA A 69 -17.39 -13.64 1.93
CA ALA A 69 -16.90 -12.44 2.60
C ALA A 69 -15.45 -12.13 2.20
N MET A 70 -14.57 -13.13 2.20
CA MET A 70 -13.16 -12.99 1.81
C MET A 70 -13.01 -12.47 0.39
N ILE A 71 -13.73 -13.07 -0.58
CA ILE A 71 -13.69 -12.65 -1.99
C ILE A 71 -14.16 -11.20 -2.11
N THR A 72 -15.30 -10.88 -1.50
CA THR A 72 -15.91 -9.54 -1.57
C THR A 72 -14.98 -8.48 -0.99
N LEU A 73 -14.42 -8.72 0.19
CA LEU A 73 -13.50 -7.79 0.84
C LEU A 73 -12.19 -7.64 0.06
N THR A 74 -11.66 -8.73 -0.52
CA THR A 74 -10.47 -8.68 -1.39
C THR A 74 -10.69 -7.77 -2.60
N VAL A 75 -11.89 -7.80 -3.22
CA VAL A 75 -12.23 -6.92 -4.35
C VAL A 75 -12.28 -5.46 -3.89
N VAL A 76 -12.89 -5.17 -2.75
CA VAL A 76 -12.96 -3.81 -2.19
C VAL A 76 -11.56 -3.27 -1.89
N GLU A 77 -10.72 -4.08 -1.25
CA GLU A 77 -9.33 -3.75 -0.94
C GLU A 77 -8.50 -3.51 -2.21
N ALA A 78 -8.68 -4.35 -3.24
CA ALA A 78 -7.99 -4.20 -4.52
C ALA A 78 -8.35 -2.88 -5.22
N ILE A 79 -9.63 -2.50 -5.23
CA ILE A 79 -10.08 -1.22 -5.79
C ILE A 79 -9.49 -0.05 -4.99
N GLY A 80 -9.55 -0.13 -3.65
CA GLY A 80 -8.96 0.88 -2.77
C GLY A 80 -7.45 1.03 -2.98
N TYR A 81 -6.73 -0.09 -3.13
CA TYR A 81 -5.30 -0.11 -3.43
C TYR A 81 -4.98 0.60 -4.75
N ILE A 82 -5.69 0.25 -5.83
CA ILE A 82 -5.50 0.88 -7.15
C ILE A 82 -5.75 2.39 -7.04
N PHE A 83 -6.83 2.80 -6.38
CA PHE A 83 -7.16 4.20 -6.18
C PHE A 83 -6.06 4.95 -5.42
N CYS A 84 -5.61 4.42 -4.27
CA CYS A 84 -4.56 5.04 -3.46
C CYS A 84 -3.25 5.20 -4.25
N VAL A 85 -2.84 4.18 -5.01
CA VAL A 85 -1.64 4.28 -5.85
C VAL A 85 -1.82 5.33 -6.94
N LYS A 86 -2.98 5.38 -7.60
CA LYS A 86 -3.23 6.35 -8.68
C LYS A 86 -3.27 7.79 -8.20
N VAL A 87 -3.85 8.06 -7.03
CA VAL A 87 -3.82 9.39 -6.41
C VAL A 87 -2.39 9.82 -6.09
N VAL A 88 -1.54 8.92 -5.61
CA VAL A 88 -0.14 9.24 -5.28
C VAL A 88 0.75 9.40 -6.51
N GLU A 89 0.43 8.72 -7.61
CA GLU A 89 1.13 8.88 -8.89
C GLU A 89 0.65 10.09 -9.71
N GLU A 90 -0.45 10.74 -9.34
CA GLU A 90 -1.02 11.85 -10.08
C GLU A 90 -0.02 13.02 -10.21
N GLY A 91 0.14 13.54 -11.43
CA GLY A 91 1.12 14.60 -11.72
C GLY A 91 2.59 14.14 -11.73
N THR A 92 2.87 12.84 -11.62
CA THR A 92 4.22 12.28 -11.70
C THR A 92 4.44 11.54 -13.03
N THR A 93 5.71 11.30 -13.40
CA THR A 93 6.08 10.45 -14.56
C THR A 93 6.25 8.97 -14.18
N LYS A 94 5.89 8.59 -12.94
CA LYS A 94 6.10 7.24 -12.42
C LYS A 94 5.08 6.27 -12.99
N ARG A 95 5.50 5.00 -13.09
CA ARG A 95 4.67 3.91 -13.59
C ARG A 95 4.87 2.65 -12.76
N SER A 96 4.08 2.49 -11.69
CA SER A 96 4.10 1.32 -10.81
C SER A 96 3.25 0.15 -11.31
N ASN A 97 2.77 0.18 -12.55
CA ASN A 97 1.87 -0.84 -13.12
C ASN A 97 2.38 -2.30 -12.92
N GLY A 98 3.69 -2.54 -12.99
CA GLY A 98 4.25 -3.87 -12.75
C GLY A 98 4.10 -4.33 -11.30
N GLN A 99 4.33 -3.43 -10.33
CA GLN A 99 4.15 -3.72 -8.91
C GLN A 99 2.67 -3.90 -8.56
N ILE A 100 1.79 -3.05 -9.10
CA ILE A 100 0.34 -3.19 -8.95
C ILE A 100 -0.13 -4.54 -9.48
N ALA A 101 0.30 -4.91 -10.71
CA ALA A 101 -0.07 -6.17 -11.33
C ALA A 101 0.42 -7.37 -10.50
N ALA A 102 1.66 -7.34 -10.02
CA ALA A 102 2.22 -8.41 -9.19
C ALA A 102 1.42 -8.57 -7.88
N ALA A 103 1.09 -7.46 -7.20
CA ALA A 103 0.31 -7.50 -5.97
C ALA A 103 -1.10 -8.05 -6.20
N LEU A 104 -1.82 -7.55 -7.21
CA LEU A 104 -3.20 -7.97 -7.52
C LEU A 104 -3.28 -9.43 -7.97
N VAL A 105 -2.36 -9.88 -8.84
CA VAL A 105 -2.31 -11.28 -9.27
C VAL A 105 -1.96 -12.18 -8.09
N GLY A 106 -0.98 -11.78 -7.27
CA GLY A 106 -0.56 -12.55 -6.09
C GLY A 106 -1.71 -12.77 -5.10
N THR A 107 -2.40 -11.70 -4.70
CA THR A 107 -3.54 -11.80 -3.79
C THR A 107 -4.70 -12.57 -4.40
N THR A 108 -4.97 -12.38 -5.69
CA THR A 108 -6.03 -13.13 -6.40
C THR A 108 -5.75 -14.63 -6.42
N VAL A 109 -4.52 -15.04 -6.75
CA VAL A 109 -4.14 -16.47 -6.78
C VAL A 109 -4.27 -17.10 -5.39
N ILE A 110 -3.81 -16.41 -4.34
CA ILE A 110 -3.92 -16.90 -2.96
C ILE A 110 -5.38 -17.02 -2.55
N MET A 111 -6.19 -16.00 -2.81
CA MET A 111 -7.61 -15.98 -2.47
C MET A 111 -8.38 -17.10 -3.18
N LEU A 112 -8.12 -17.32 -4.48
CA LEU A 112 -8.72 -18.44 -5.21
C LEU A 112 -8.27 -19.80 -4.65
N TYR A 113 -7.00 -19.94 -4.30
CA TYR A 113 -6.52 -21.17 -3.66
C TYR A 113 -7.27 -21.46 -2.35
N VAL A 114 -7.41 -20.46 -1.49
CA VAL A 114 -8.11 -20.64 -0.21
C VAL A 114 -9.59 -20.97 -0.44
N ALA A 115 -10.27 -20.20 -1.31
CA ALA A 115 -11.69 -20.40 -1.58
C ALA A 115 -12.02 -21.76 -2.22
N LEU A 116 -11.07 -22.37 -2.95
CA LEU A 116 -11.29 -23.65 -3.63
C LEU A 116 -10.85 -24.87 -2.81
N TYR A 117 -9.87 -24.72 -1.91
CA TYR A 117 -9.20 -25.87 -1.28
C TYR A 117 -9.19 -25.87 0.25
N VAL A 118 -9.66 -24.81 0.91
CA VAL A 118 -9.69 -24.73 2.38
C VAL A 118 -11.13 -24.62 2.85
N SER A 119 -11.57 -25.47 3.77
CA SER A 119 -12.96 -25.54 4.25
C SER A 119 -13.06 -25.71 5.75
#